data_AF-A0A367RCT3-F1
#
_entry.id   AF-A0A367RCT3-F1
#
_cell.length_a   1.000
_cell.length_b   1.000
_cell.length_c   1.000
_cell.angle_alpha   90.00
_cell.angle_beta   90.00
_cell.angle_gamma   90.00
#
_symmetry.space_group_name_H-M   'P 1'
#
loop_
_entity.id
_entity.type
_entity.pdbx_description
1 polymer ?
#
loop_
_entity_poly.entity_id
_entity_poly.type
_entity_poly.pdbx_seq_one_letter_code
_entity_poly.pdbx_strand_id
1 'polypeptide(L)'
;MQEVFGIAISLGTVNKLRFEASDAVTTCVDEAKQYIHCSKVVGADETSFNQANLDGCNPQQRKAWLWVAVTTPHASSRQSRPTQWLPLVTFFEIALTRCTQAAENLLGENFGGILNSDRHGAYNWVELERRQLCWAHLRREFIKISERSGVFAGLGIALIKQQEKLFELWHRVRDGTLARYEFIELVKDIKEQILTLLQRAADYEIGYRKKTPLSKTGRSSGFI
;
A
#
# COMPACT_ATOMS: atom_id res chain seq x y z
N MET A 1 33.73 3.05 -13.06
CA MET A 1 33.94 3.36 -14.49
C MET A 1 35.40 3.26 -14.88
N GLN A 2 36.31 3.96 -14.19
CA GLN A 2 37.75 3.86 -14.51
C GLN A 2 38.32 2.44 -14.29
N GLU A 3 38.07 1.83 -13.14
CA GLU A 3 38.65 0.52 -12.78
C GLU A 3 38.12 -0.65 -13.63
N VAL A 4 36.87 -0.57 -14.10
CA VAL A 4 36.20 -1.65 -14.83
C VAL A 4 36.20 -1.42 -16.34
N PHE A 5 36.05 -0.16 -16.78
CA PHE A 5 35.88 0.19 -18.20
C PHE A 5 36.98 1.12 -18.74
N GLY A 6 37.93 1.57 -17.91
CA GLY A 6 38.97 2.51 -18.32
C GLY A 6 38.48 3.93 -18.64
N ILE A 7 37.22 4.24 -18.30
CA ILE A 7 36.57 5.52 -18.63
C ILE A 7 36.64 6.47 -17.44
N ALA A 8 37.30 7.62 -17.66
CA ALA A 8 37.34 8.70 -16.69
C ALA A 8 36.01 9.47 -16.74
N ILE A 9 35.24 9.39 -15.65
CA ILE A 9 33.97 10.10 -15.49
C ILE A 9 33.96 10.86 -14.18
N SER A 10 33.58 12.14 -14.23
CA SER A 10 33.42 12.97 -13.03
C SER A 10 32.01 12.83 -12.45
N LEU A 11 31.83 13.18 -11.17
CA LEU A 11 30.50 13.27 -10.55
C LEU A 11 29.59 14.26 -11.29
N GLY A 12 30.15 15.37 -11.79
CA GLY A 12 29.42 16.35 -12.58
C GLY A 12 28.89 15.77 -13.90
N THR A 13 29.70 14.94 -14.57
CA THR A 13 29.30 14.23 -15.79
C THR A 13 28.18 13.23 -15.50
N VAL A 14 28.26 12.48 -14.39
CA VAL A 14 27.19 11.57 -13.96
C VAL A 14 25.88 12.32 -13.74
N ASN A 15 25.92 13.46 -13.04
CA ASN A 15 24.71 14.27 -12.81
C ASN A 15 24.13 14.83 -14.12
N LYS A 16 24.98 15.30 -15.05
CA LYS A 16 24.52 15.76 -16.37
C LYS A 16 23.79 14.65 -17.13
N LEU A 17 24.37 13.45 -17.19
CA LEU A 17 23.74 12.30 -17.84
C LEU A 17 22.43 11.88 -17.17
N ARG A 18 22.34 12.00 -15.83
CA ARG A 18 21.07 11.77 -15.12
C ARG A 18 19.99 12.77 -15.53
N PHE A 19 20.33 14.05 -15.68
CA PHE A 19 19.38 15.05 -16.15
C PHE A 19 18.95 14.80 -17.60
N GLU A 20 19.88 14.49 -18.50
CA GLU A 20 19.56 14.15 -19.90
C GLU A 20 18.64 12.93 -19.99
N ALA A 21 18.92 11.88 -19.21
CA ALA A 21 18.06 10.69 -19.14
C ALA A 21 16.68 11.02 -18.52
N SER A 22 16.63 11.88 -17.50
CA SER A 22 15.38 12.32 -16.89
C SER A 22 14.52 13.11 -17.86
N ASP A 23 15.12 14.03 -18.62
CA ASP A 23 14.43 14.85 -19.62
C ASP A 23 13.83 13.98 -20.72
N ALA A 24 14.60 13.00 -21.21
CA ALA A 24 14.18 12.08 -22.26
C ALA A 24 12.96 11.22 -21.92
N VAL A 25 12.67 10.99 -20.63
CA VAL A 25 11.52 10.19 -20.18
C VAL A 25 10.34 11.00 -19.67
N THR A 26 10.42 12.34 -19.70
CA THR A 26 9.39 13.24 -19.14
C THR A 26 7.99 12.91 -19.65
N THR A 27 7.83 12.80 -20.97
CA THR A 27 6.53 12.46 -21.58
C THR A 27 5.99 11.12 -21.09
N CYS A 28 6.84 10.09 -20.98
CA CYS A 28 6.42 8.77 -20.50
C CYS A 28 5.99 8.80 -19.03
N VAL A 29 6.63 9.65 -18.21
CA VAL A 29 6.27 9.86 -16.81
C VAL A 29 4.90 10.56 -16.71
N ASP A 30 4.66 11.57 -17.54
CA ASP A 30 3.37 12.28 -17.59
C ASP A 30 2.24 11.35 -18.06
N GLU A 31 2.48 10.55 -19.10
CA GLU A 31 1.54 9.52 -19.60
C GLU A 31 1.25 8.47 -18.50
N ALA A 32 2.28 8.02 -17.78
CA ALA A 32 2.10 7.09 -16.66
C ALA A 32 1.22 7.70 -15.56
N LYS A 33 1.42 8.98 -15.22
CA LYS A 33 0.59 9.69 -14.23
C LYS A 33 -0.87 9.81 -14.68
N GLN A 34 -1.11 10.18 -15.93
CA GLN A 34 -2.46 10.22 -16.52
C GLN A 34 -3.11 8.83 -16.50
N TYR A 35 -2.35 7.77 -16.79
CA TYR A 35 -2.84 6.41 -16.71
C TYR A 35 -3.30 6.04 -15.29
N ILE A 36 -2.58 6.44 -14.24
CA ILE A 36 -3.02 6.27 -12.84
C ILE A 36 -4.38 6.95 -12.63
N HIS A 37 -4.52 8.20 -13.05
CA HIS A 37 -5.75 8.99 -12.83
C HIS A 37 -6.99 8.38 -13.49
N CYS A 38 -6.81 7.68 -14.61
CA CYS A 38 -7.90 6.99 -15.32
C CYS A 38 -8.11 5.52 -14.90
N SER A 39 -7.30 5.00 -13.98
CA SER A 39 -7.32 3.58 -13.63
C SER A 39 -8.45 3.22 -12.67
N LYS A 40 -9.11 2.09 -12.96
CA LYS A 40 -10.23 1.58 -12.14
C LYS A 40 -9.81 1.03 -10.79
N VAL A 41 -8.58 0.56 -10.65
CA VAL A 41 -8.03 0.00 -9.42
C VAL A 41 -6.60 0.46 -9.27
N VAL A 42 -6.31 1.14 -8.16
CA VAL A 42 -4.98 1.68 -7.84
C VAL A 42 -4.59 1.25 -6.43
N GLY A 43 -3.40 0.68 -6.28
CA GLY A 43 -2.74 0.54 -4.98
C GLY A 43 -1.90 1.78 -4.70
N ALA A 44 -1.93 2.31 -3.48
CA ALA A 44 -1.11 3.45 -3.07
C ALA A 44 -0.40 3.19 -1.74
N ASP A 45 0.81 3.70 -1.62
CA ASP A 45 1.61 3.66 -0.38
C ASP A 45 2.60 4.84 -0.36
N GLU A 46 3.16 5.12 0.80
CA GLU A 46 4.14 6.18 0.97
C GLU A 46 5.23 5.82 1.99
N THR A 47 6.48 6.06 1.62
CA THR A 47 7.64 5.81 2.48
C THR A 47 8.47 7.06 2.65
N SER A 48 8.76 7.41 3.90
CA SER A 48 9.53 8.61 4.21
C SER A 48 11.03 8.40 4.12
N PHE A 49 11.77 9.44 3.73
CA PHE A 49 13.22 9.47 3.75
C PHE A 49 13.75 10.90 4.05
N ASN A 50 15.04 11.01 4.36
CA ASN A 50 15.71 12.31 4.51
C ASN A 50 16.32 12.73 3.17
N GLN A 51 15.74 13.74 2.52
CA GLN A 51 16.23 14.29 1.24
C GLN A 51 17.32 15.35 1.44
N ALA A 52 17.46 15.91 2.65
CA ALA A 52 18.17 17.16 2.87
C ALA A 52 17.71 18.26 1.90
N ASN A 53 18.58 19.20 1.52
CA ASN A 53 18.30 20.27 0.54
C ASN A 53 19.26 20.21 -0.66
N LEU A 54 19.61 19.00 -1.11
CA LEU A 54 20.65 18.79 -2.13
C LEU A 54 20.28 19.37 -3.51
N ASP A 55 18.98 19.47 -3.81
CA ASP A 55 18.43 20.01 -5.05
C ASP A 55 17.98 21.48 -4.92
N GLY A 56 18.08 22.08 -3.72
CA GLY A 56 17.59 23.43 -3.44
C GLY A 56 16.08 23.54 -3.27
N CYS A 57 15.32 22.45 -3.44
CA CYS A 57 13.87 22.43 -3.39
C CYS A 57 13.29 22.12 -2.00
N ASN A 58 14.14 21.96 -0.98
CA ASN A 58 13.74 21.67 0.40
C ASN A 58 14.49 22.56 1.43
N PRO A 59 14.39 23.90 1.33
CA PRO A 59 15.17 24.82 2.18
C PRO A 59 14.82 24.71 3.66
N GLN A 60 13.60 24.26 4.00
CA GLN A 60 13.18 24.02 5.38
C GLN A 60 13.55 22.61 5.89
N GLN A 61 14.28 21.82 5.11
CA GLN A 61 14.73 20.46 5.45
C GLN A 61 13.59 19.56 5.97
N ARG A 62 12.43 19.63 5.32
CA ARG A 62 11.28 18.79 5.64
C ARG A 62 11.59 17.34 5.32
N LYS A 63 10.93 16.43 6.04
CA LYS A 63 10.93 15.01 5.71
C LYS A 63 10.25 14.81 4.35
N ALA A 64 10.92 14.12 3.44
CA ALA A 64 10.38 13.79 2.13
C ALA A 64 9.64 12.45 2.19
N TRP A 65 8.72 12.28 1.24
CA TRP A 65 7.88 11.08 1.09
C TRP A 65 7.93 10.65 -0.36
N LEU A 66 8.37 9.40 -0.58
CA LEU A 66 8.23 8.71 -1.84
C LEU A 66 6.84 8.08 -1.87
N TRP A 67 5.97 8.65 -2.69
CA TRP A 67 4.64 8.15 -2.96
C TRP A 67 4.69 7.19 -4.14
N VAL A 68 3.94 6.10 -4.06
CA VAL A 68 3.81 5.12 -5.15
C VAL A 68 2.34 4.87 -5.46
N ALA A 69 2.02 4.80 -6.75
CA ALA A 69 0.75 4.31 -7.26
C ALA A 69 0.99 3.12 -8.19
N VAL A 70 0.25 2.04 -7.99
CA VAL A 70 0.38 0.79 -8.75
C VAL A 70 -0.98 0.40 -9.32
N THR A 71 -1.06 0.25 -10.63
CA THR A 71 -2.31 -0.15 -11.30
C THR A 71 -2.33 -1.65 -11.51
N THR A 72 -3.51 -2.26 -11.35
CA THR A 72 -3.71 -3.68 -11.68
C THR A 72 -4.57 -3.83 -12.94
N PRO A 73 -4.28 -4.81 -13.80
CA PRO A 73 -5.10 -5.08 -14.96
C PRO A 73 -6.54 -5.42 -14.55
N HIS A 74 -7.51 -4.78 -15.18
CA HIS A 74 -8.91 -5.02 -14.91
C HIS A 74 -9.36 -6.31 -15.62
N ALA A 75 -9.87 -7.28 -14.87
CA ALA A 75 -10.34 -8.59 -15.36
C ALA A 75 -11.59 -8.54 -16.28
N SER A 76 -11.96 -7.38 -16.84
CA SER A 76 -13.14 -7.24 -17.71
C SER A 76 -12.87 -7.45 -19.19
N SER A 77 -11.63 -7.63 -19.63
CA SER A 77 -11.36 -8.09 -21.01
C SER A 77 -11.60 -9.60 -21.07
N ARG A 78 -12.80 -9.95 -21.54
CA ARG A 78 -13.36 -11.27 -21.87
C ARG A 78 -12.36 -12.41 -22.14
N GLN A 79 -12.74 -13.58 -21.63
CA GLN A 79 -12.50 -14.94 -22.13
C GLN A 79 -11.07 -15.49 -22.24
N SER A 80 -10.04 -14.67 -22.10
CA SER A 80 -8.65 -15.12 -22.20
C SER A 80 -8.09 -15.25 -20.80
N ARG A 81 -7.47 -16.41 -20.49
CA ARG A 81 -6.82 -16.69 -19.20
C ARG A 81 -6.10 -15.44 -18.67
N PRO A 82 -6.31 -15.01 -17.42
CA PRO A 82 -5.60 -13.87 -16.86
C PRO A 82 -4.17 -14.30 -16.53
N THR A 83 -3.34 -14.50 -17.55
CA THR A 83 -1.93 -14.89 -17.41
C THR A 83 -1.03 -13.72 -17.00
N GLN A 84 -1.57 -12.49 -16.90
CA GLN A 84 -0.81 -11.33 -16.51
C GLN A 84 -1.50 -10.55 -15.38
N TRP A 85 -1.14 -10.90 -14.15
CA TRP A 85 -1.42 -10.13 -12.93
C TRP A 85 -0.27 -9.18 -12.57
N LEU A 86 0.57 -8.86 -13.56
CA LEU A 86 1.61 -7.86 -13.39
C LEU A 86 0.98 -6.47 -13.32
N PRO A 87 1.52 -5.56 -12.49
CA PRO A 87 1.10 -4.18 -12.53
C PRO A 87 1.33 -3.62 -13.93
N LEU A 88 0.33 -2.90 -14.47
CA LEU A 88 0.45 -2.32 -15.81
C LEU A 88 1.36 -1.08 -15.77
N VAL A 89 1.15 -0.25 -14.75
CA VAL A 89 1.93 0.97 -14.51
C VAL A 89 2.19 1.09 -13.01
N THR A 90 3.46 1.34 -12.68
CA THR A 90 3.90 1.77 -11.35
C THR A 90 4.47 3.17 -11.50
N PHE A 91 3.90 4.13 -10.78
CA PHE A 91 4.28 5.53 -10.80
C PHE A 91 4.82 5.93 -9.43
N PHE A 92 5.85 6.76 -9.42
CA PHE A 92 6.46 7.30 -8.20
C PHE A 92 6.52 8.82 -8.28
N GLU A 93 6.24 9.48 -7.16
CA GLU A 93 6.52 10.91 -7.00
C GLU A 93 7.05 11.23 -5.61
N ILE A 94 7.82 12.31 -5.51
CA ILE A 94 8.37 12.78 -4.24
C ILE A 94 7.59 14.02 -3.81
N ALA A 95 7.13 14.03 -2.56
CA ALA A 95 6.52 15.21 -1.95
C ALA A 95 7.15 15.49 -0.58
N LEU A 96 7.25 16.78 -0.23
CA LEU A 96 7.72 17.24 1.09
C LEU A 96 6.59 17.30 2.13
N THR A 97 5.52 16.54 1.90
CA THR A 97 4.35 16.47 2.76
C THR A 97 3.73 15.08 2.69
N ARG A 98 3.04 14.71 3.77
CA ARG A 98 2.25 13.47 3.88
C ARG A 98 0.79 13.79 4.14
N CYS A 99 0.16 14.57 3.25
CA CYS A 99 -1.19 15.06 3.43
C CYS A 99 -2.12 14.67 2.27
N THR A 100 -3.41 14.96 2.44
CA THR A 100 -4.46 14.73 1.43
C THR A 100 -4.10 15.29 0.06
N GLN A 101 -3.60 16.53 0.00
CA GLN A 101 -3.20 17.14 -1.28
C GLN A 101 -2.15 16.32 -2.04
N ALA A 102 -1.20 15.71 -1.34
CA ALA A 102 -0.21 14.85 -2.00
C ALA A 102 -0.84 13.55 -2.52
N ALA A 103 -1.79 12.97 -1.78
CA ALA A 103 -2.54 11.81 -2.24
C ALA A 103 -3.46 12.15 -3.44
N GLU A 104 -4.09 13.33 -3.45
CA GLU A 104 -4.88 13.82 -4.57
C GLU A 104 -4.01 14.10 -5.81
N ASN A 105 -2.81 14.66 -5.63
CA ASN A 105 -1.87 14.85 -6.73
C ASN A 105 -1.43 13.52 -7.36
N LEU A 106 -1.22 12.49 -6.53
CA LEU A 106 -0.87 11.15 -6.96
C LEU A 106 -2.01 10.47 -7.73
N LEU A 107 -3.22 10.48 -7.16
CA LEU A 107 -4.38 9.70 -7.63
C LEU A 107 -5.28 10.44 -8.63
N GLY A 108 -5.19 11.77 -8.67
CA GLY A 108 -6.13 12.67 -9.34
C GLY A 108 -7.25 13.11 -8.39
N GLU A 109 -7.53 14.40 -8.33
CA GLU A 109 -8.51 15.01 -7.40
C GLU A 109 -9.93 14.41 -7.50
N ASN A 110 -10.29 13.86 -8.67
CA ASN A 110 -11.59 13.25 -8.92
C ASN A 110 -11.51 11.72 -9.05
N PHE A 111 -10.64 11.07 -8.28
CA PHE A 111 -10.44 9.62 -8.36
C PHE A 111 -11.73 8.82 -8.15
N GLY A 112 -12.20 8.19 -9.22
CA GLY A 112 -13.44 7.39 -9.25
C GLY A 112 -13.23 5.87 -9.13
N GLY A 113 -11.98 5.41 -9.04
CA GLY A 113 -11.63 4.00 -8.97
C GLY A 113 -11.69 3.41 -7.55
N ILE A 114 -11.27 2.15 -7.43
CA ILE A 114 -11.04 1.46 -6.15
C ILE A 114 -9.60 1.72 -5.71
N LEU A 115 -9.44 2.28 -4.51
CA LEU A 115 -8.15 2.51 -3.88
C LEU A 115 -7.80 1.35 -2.94
N ASN A 116 -6.64 0.73 -3.12
CA ASN A 116 -6.04 -0.17 -2.14
C ASN A 116 -4.91 0.57 -1.40
N SER A 117 -5.09 0.90 -0.13
CA SER A 117 -4.11 1.65 0.65
C SER A 117 -4.01 1.12 2.07
N ASP A 118 -3.08 1.64 2.87
CA ASP A 118 -3.14 1.48 4.31
C ASP A 118 -4.29 2.34 4.93
N ARG A 119 -4.28 2.50 6.26
CA ARG A 119 -5.27 3.29 7.01
C ARG A 119 -4.88 4.77 7.15
N HIS A 120 -3.92 5.26 6.38
CA HIS A 120 -3.45 6.62 6.52
C HIS A 120 -4.55 7.64 6.18
N GLY A 121 -4.63 8.72 6.98
CA GLY A 121 -5.71 9.71 6.89
C GLY A 121 -5.70 10.55 5.61
N ALA A 122 -4.57 10.60 4.89
CA ALA A 122 -4.47 11.31 3.61
C ALA A 122 -5.42 10.74 2.53
N TYR A 123 -5.89 9.51 2.69
CA TYR A 123 -6.80 8.86 1.76
C TYR A 123 -8.28 9.00 2.15
N ASN A 124 -8.61 9.74 3.22
CA ASN A 124 -9.97 9.81 3.75
C ASN A 124 -10.98 10.56 2.87
N TRP A 125 -10.51 11.27 1.85
CA TRP A 125 -11.36 11.92 0.84
C TRP A 125 -11.93 10.93 -0.18
N VAL A 126 -11.34 9.73 -0.31
CA VAL A 126 -11.92 8.66 -1.13
C VAL A 126 -13.03 7.99 -0.33
N GLU A 127 -14.20 7.83 -0.95
CA GLU A 127 -15.36 7.19 -0.33
C GLU A 127 -15.04 5.79 0.20
N LEU A 128 -15.60 5.43 1.36
CA LEU A 128 -15.27 4.19 2.07
C LEU A 128 -15.57 2.93 1.22
N GLU A 129 -16.63 2.95 0.43
CA GLU A 129 -17.03 1.85 -0.46
C GLU A 129 -16.01 1.59 -1.56
N ARG A 130 -15.19 2.60 -1.90
CA ARG A 130 -14.11 2.50 -2.88
C ARG A 130 -12.73 2.30 -2.24
N ARG A 131 -12.63 2.28 -0.91
CA ARG A 131 -11.38 2.05 -0.19
C ARG A 131 -11.27 0.62 0.30
N GLN A 132 -10.22 -0.06 -0.12
CA GLN A 132 -9.82 -1.38 0.37
C GLN A 132 -8.53 -1.26 1.17
N LEU A 133 -8.49 -1.94 2.32
CA LEU A 133 -7.26 -2.02 3.09
C LEU A 133 -6.25 -2.95 2.43
N CYS A 134 -5.00 -2.50 2.40
CA CYS A 134 -3.89 -3.29 1.89
C CYS A 134 -3.64 -4.50 2.80
N TRP A 135 -3.84 -5.69 2.24
CA TRP A 135 -3.67 -6.95 2.97
C TRP A 135 -2.23 -7.19 3.45
N ALA A 136 -1.23 -6.64 2.75
CA ALA A 136 0.16 -6.71 3.22
C ALA A 136 0.34 -5.91 4.54
N HIS A 137 -0.29 -4.75 4.64
CA HIS A 137 -0.33 -3.97 5.88
C HIS A 137 -1.09 -4.71 6.99
N LEU A 138 -2.27 -5.26 6.68
CA LEU A 138 -3.03 -6.07 7.64
C LEU A 138 -2.24 -7.28 8.15
N ARG A 139 -1.55 -8.00 7.25
CA ARG A 139 -0.72 -9.14 7.62
C ARG A 139 0.40 -8.76 8.59
N ARG A 140 1.08 -7.62 8.35
CA ARG A 140 2.10 -7.10 9.28
C ARG A 140 1.51 -6.80 10.66
N GLU A 141 0.31 -6.22 10.72
CA GLU A 141 -0.38 -5.99 11.99
C GLU A 141 -0.78 -7.30 12.69
N PHE A 142 -1.26 -8.29 11.96
CA PHE A 142 -1.59 -9.61 12.53
C PHE A 142 -0.35 -10.32 13.08
N ILE A 143 0.80 -10.20 12.41
CA ILE A 143 2.09 -10.69 12.92
C ILE A 143 2.47 -9.98 14.23
N LYS A 144 2.40 -8.65 14.27
CA LYS A 144 2.67 -7.90 15.50
C LYS A 144 1.75 -8.32 16.66
N ILE A 145 0.49 -8.66 16.37
CA ILE A 145 -0.44 -9.20 17.38
C ILE A 145 0.03 -10.58 17.84
N SER A 146 0.46 -11.44 16.91
CA SER A 146 0.94 -12.80 17.21
C SER A 146 2.23 -12.85 18.02
N GLU A 147 3.07 -11.82 17.93
CA GLU A 147 4.32 -11.67 18.68
C GLU A 147 4.10 -11.23 20.14
N ARG A 148 2.88 -10.85 20.52
CA ARG A 148 2.51 -10.53 21.91
C ARG A 148 2.32 -11.81 22.72
N SER A 149 2.47 -11.72 24.04
CA SER A 149 2.27 -12.87 24.94
C SER A 149 0.79 -13.17 25.24
N GLY A 150 0.53 -14.38 25.72
CA GLY A 150 -0.78 -14.81 26.19
C GLY A 150 -1.82 -14.93 25.09
N VAL A 151 -3.05 -14.50 25.38
CA VAL A 151 -4.22 -14.65 24.47
C VAL A 151 -3.99 -13.97 23.11
N PHE A 152 -3.24 -12.87 23.07
CA PHE A 152 -2.95 -12.15 21.83
C PHE A 152 -2.11 -12.95 20.83
N ALA A 153 -1.19 -13.81 21.30
CA ALA A 153 -0.42 -14.71 20.43
C ALA A 153 -1.36 -15.58 19.58
N GLY A 154 -2.30 -16.25 20.25
CA GLY A 154 -3.26 -17.14 19.61
C GLY A 154 -4.22 -16.41 18.67
N LEU A 155 -4.67 -15.21 19.05
CA LEU A 155 -5.52 -14.37 18.20
C LEU A 155 -4.78 -13.91 16.93
N GLY A 156 -3.54 -13.46 17.05
CA GLY A 156 -2.72 -13.05 15.92
C GLY A 156 -2.46 -14.20 14.95
N ILE A 157 -2.11 -15.39 15.46
CA ILE A 157 -1.95 -16.60 14.65
C ILE A 157 -3.25 -16.96 13.92
N ALA A 158 -4.40 -16.86 14.60
CA ALA A 158 -5.70 -17.13 13.98
C ALA A 158 -6.03 -16.12 12.87
N LEU A 159 -5.71 -14.83 13.04
CA LEU A 159 -5.89 -13.80 12.02
C LEU A 159 -5.01 -14.05 10.79
N ILE A 160 -3.74 -14.44 11.00
CA ILE A 160 -2.82 -14.81 9.90
C ILE A 160 -3.42 -15.97 9.10
N LYS A 161 -3.91 -17.02 9.76
CA LYS A 161 -4.54 -18.18 9.09
C LYS A 161 -5.76 -17.79 8.24
N GLN A 162 -6.60 -16.87 8.70
CA GLN A 162 -7.73 -16.38 7.90
C GLN A 162 -7.26 -15.61 6.66
N GLN A 163 -6.20 -14.80 6.80
CA GLN A 163 -5.60 -14.10 5.68
C GLN A 163 -4.97 -15.08 4.67
N GLU A 164 -4.26 -16.11 5.12
CA GLU A 164 -3.72 -17.16 4.25
C GLU A 164 -4.82 -17.86 3.46
N LYS A 165 -5.90 -18.28 4.14
CA LYS A 165 -7.08 -18.91 3.50
C LYS A 165 -7.70 -17.99 2.43
N LEU A 166 -7.81 -16.69 2.68
CA LEU A 166 -8.32 -15.73 1.71
C LEU A 166 -7.46 -15.71 0.44
N PHE A 167 -6.13 -15.66 0.59
CA PHE A 167 -5.21 -15.60 -0.55
C PHE A 167 -5.14 -16.93 -1.30
N GLU A 168 -5.25 -18.07 -0.63
CA GLU A 168 -5.41 -19.37 -1.29
C GLU A 168 -6.63 -19.38 -2.22
N LEU A 169 -7.79 -18.93 -1.72
CA LEU A 169 -9.00 -18.82 -2.55
C LEU A 169 -8.84 -17.80 -3.68
N TRP A 170 -8.18 -16.67 -3.42
CA TRP A 170 -7.90 -15.67 -4.45
C TRP A 170 -6.98 -16.20 -5.54
N HIS A 171 -5.94 -16.97 -5.19
CA HIS A 171 -5.08 -17.65 -6.15
C HIS A 171 -5.85 -18.67 -6.98
N ARG A 172 -6.86 -19.34 -6.43
CA ARG A 172 -7.72 -20.22 -7.22
C ARG A 172 -8.58 -19.44 -8.22
N VAL A 173 -9.10 -18.28 -7.85
CA VAL A 173 -9.79 -17.37 -8.80
C VAL A 173 -8.83 -16.92 -9.90
N ARG A 174 -7.61 -16.52 -9.52
CA ARG A 174 -6.53 -16.14 -10.44
C ARG A 174 -6.23 -17.25 -11.45
N ASP A 175 -6.14 -18.48 -10.97
CA ASP A 175 -5.80 -19.66 -11.79
C ASP A 175 -7.00 -20.22 -12.57
N GLY A 176 -8.19 -19.64 -12.38
CA GLY A 176 -9.44 -20.08 -13.02
C GLY A 176 -10.00 -21.39 -12.46
N THR A 177 -9.57 -21.82 -11.28
CA THR A 177 -10.00 -23.06 -10.60
C THR A 177 -11.08 -22.84 -9.53
N LEU A 178 -11.55 -21.60 -9.39
CA LEU A 178 -12.66 -21.20 -8.54
C LEU A 178 -13.37 -20.03 -9.23
N ALA A 179 -14.69 -20.11 -9.41
CA ALA A 179 -15.42 -19.00 -10.00
C ALA A 179 -15.50 -17.82 -9.02
N ARG A 180 -15.56 -16.60 -9.56
CA ARG A 180 -15.59 -15.38 -8.72
C ARG A 180 -16.79 -15.32 -7.78
N TYR A 181 -17.96 -15.83 -8.21
CA TYR A 181 -19.15 -15.84 -7.35
C TYR A 181 -18.97 -16.83 -6.18
N GLU A 182 -18.40 -18.01 -6.42
CA GLU A 182 -18.09 -18.99 -5.36
C GLU A 182 -17.07 -18.43 -4.37
N PHE A 183 -16.05 -17.72 -4.87
CA PHE A 183 -15.09 -17.00 -4.03
C PHE A 183 -15.80 -15.99 -3.11
N ILE A 184 -16.72 -15.20 -3.63
CA ILE A 184 -17.46 -14.21 -2.83
C ILE A 184 -18.26 -14.90 -1.72
N GLU A 185 -18.91 -16.03 -2.00
CA GLU A 185 -19.62 -16.81 -0.99
C GLU A 185 -18.67 -17.35 0.09
N LEU A 186 -17.55 -17.97 -0.30
CA LEU A 186 -16.56 -18.52 0.63
C LEU A 186 -15.88 -17.45 1.51
N VAL A 187 -15.74 -16.22 1.00
CA VAL A 187 -15.14 -15.11 1.74
C VAL A 187 -16.06 -14.58 2.84
N LYS A 188 -17.38 -14.83 2.81
CA LYS A 188 -18.30 -14.41 3.88
C LYS A 188 -17.88 -14.99 5.23
N ASP A 189 -17.59 -16.29 5.27
CA ASP A 189 -17.15 -16.97 6.49
C ASP A 189 -15.80 -16.43 6.98
N ILE A 190 -14.87 -16.16 6.06
CA ILE A 190 -13.55 -15.60 6.40
C ILE A 190 -13.73 -14.21 7.03
N LYS A 191 -14.59 -13.38 6.44
CA LYS A 191 -14.90 -12.05 6.95
C LYS A 191 -15.49 -12.13 8.36
N GLU A 192 -16.47 -13.00 8.58
CA GLU A 192 -17.08 -13.20 9.90
C GLU A 192 -16.06 -13.65 10.95
N GLN A 193 -15.16 -14.57 10.59
CA GLN A 193 -14.12 -15.04 11.50
C GLN A 193 -13.10 -13.95 11.82
N ILE A 194 -12.67 -13.16 10.84
CA ILE A 194 -11.78 -12.01 11.08
C ILE A 194 -12.44 -11.02 12.03
N LEU A 195 -13.71 -10.66 11.79
CA LEU A 195 -14.45 -9.74 12.66
C LEU A 195 -14.56 -10.27 14.10
N THR A 196 -14.90 -11.55 14.25
CA THR A 196 -14.98 -12.20 15.56
C THR A 196 -13.65 -12.18 16.32
N LEU A 197 -12.54 -12.49 15.63
CA LEU A 197 -11.20 -12.47 16.23
C LEU A 197 -10.77 -11.06 16.64
N LEU A 198 -11.06 -10.06 15.80
CA LEU A 198 -10.76 -8.66 16.11
C LEU A 198 -11.60 -8.15 17.28
N GLN A 199 -12.90 -8.47 17.32
CA GLN A 199 -13.78 -8.10 18.43
C GLN A 199 -13.29 -8.70 19.75
N ARG A 200 -12.93 -9.99 19.77
CA ARG A 200 -12.34 -10.64 20.95
C ARG A 200 -11.06 -9.97 21.42
N ALA A 201 -10.20 -9.53 20.49
CA ALA A 201 -8.98 -8.82 20.82
C ALA A 201 -9.28 -7.46 21.47
N ALA A 202 -10.26 -6.72 20.94
CA ALA A 202 -10.71 -5.44 21.47
C ALA A 202 -11.32 -5.56 22.87
N ASP A 203 -12.21 -6.54 23.08
CA ASP A 203 -12.85 -6.78 24.36
C ASP A 203 -11.83 -7.17 25.45
N TYR A 204 -10.82 -7.96 25.08
CA TYR A 204 -9.75 -8.34 25.99
C TYR A 204 -8.86 -7.16 26.38
N GLU A 205 -8.58 -6.23 25.45
CA GLU A 205 -7.82 -5.00 25.76
C GLU A 205 -8.57 -4.11 26.78
N ILE A 206 -9.90 -4.02 26.66
CA ILE A 206 -10.74 -3.26 27.61
C ILE A 206 -10.72 -3.93 28.99
N GLY A 207 -10.79 -5.26 29.05
CA GLY A 207 -10.71 -6.02 30.31
C GLY A 207 -9.34 -5.96 31.01
N TYR A 208 -8.25 -5.87 30.24
CA TYR A 208 -6.87 -5.82 30.77
C TYR A 208 -6.43 -4.43 31.24
N ARG A 209 -7.18 -3.35 30.95
CA ARG A 209 -6.91 -1.98 31.47
C ARG A 209 -7.22 -1.81 32.97
N LYS A 210 -6.93 -2.81 33.82
CA LYS A 210 -6.70 -2.60 35.26
C LYS A 210 -5.24 -2.19 35.47
N LYS A 211 -5.05 -0.92 35.82
CA LYS A 211 -3.83 -0.20 36.25
C LYS A 211 -2.56 -1.06 36.39
N THR A 212 -1.71 -1.01 35.37
CA THR A 212 -0.26 -1.24 35.52
C THR A 212 0.52 -0.03 34.96
N PRO A 213 1.70 0.32 35.50
CA PRO A 213 2.34 1.63 35.29
C PRO A 213 2.94 1.87 33.90
N LEU A 214 2.65 1.02 32.91
CA LEU A 214 3.31 1.03 31.59
C LEU A 214 2.40 1.46 30.44
N SER A 215 1.26 2.10 30.72
CA SER A 215 0.32 2.59 29.70
C SER A 215 0.77 3.88 29.00
N LYS A 216 1.97 3.88 28.40
CA LYS A 216 2.44 4.98 27.53
C LYS A 216 3.08 4.47 26.25
N THR A 217 2.33 3.72 25.45
CA THR A 217 2.58 3.62 24.00
C THR A 217 1.38 3.00 23.29
N GLY A 218 0.86 3.67 22.25
CA GLY A 218 -0.15 3.09 21.35
C GLY A 218 -1.52 3.78 21.36
N ARG A 219 -1.58 5.09 21.10
CA ARG A 219 -2.80 5.68 20.52
C ARG A 219 -2.84 5.31 19.04
N SER A 220 -3.59 4.27 18.69
CA SER A 220 -4.19 4.05 17.36
C SER A 220 -5.11 2.81 17.37
N SER A 221 -5.99 2.75 18.37
CA SER A 221 -7.19 1.90 18.32
C SER A 221 -8.37 2.85 18.44
N GLY A 222 -8.81 3.37 17.30
CA GLY A 222 -9.91 4.32 17.20
C GLY A 222 -10.81 3.92 16.05
N PHE A 223 -11.88 3.22 16.42
CA PHE A 223 -13.13 2.98 15.71
C PHE A 223 -13.09 2.06 14.48
N ILE A 224 -13.87 0.98 14.64
CA ILE A 224 -14.42 0.10 13.59
C ILE A 224 -15.17 0.94 12.56
#